data_AF-A0A1C5U7H4-F1
#
_entry.id   AF-A0A1C5U7H4-F1
#
_cell.length_a   1.000
_cell.length_b   1.000
_cell.length_c   1.000
_cell.angle_alpha   90.00
_cell.angle_beta   90.00
_cell.angle_gamma   90.00
#
_symmetry.space_group_name_H-M   'P 1'
#
loop_
_entity.id
_entity.type
_entity.pdbx_description
1 polymer ?
#
loop_
_entity_poly.entity_id
_entity_poly.type
_entity_poly.pdbx_seq_one_letter_code
_entity_poly.pdbx_strand_id
1 'polypeptide(L)'
;MLCKEVINISKTRTKFKVATTAKGIKDRQAIDYKTGETLTFMSKLEKRFYEDVVVTGMKNGTLRDYKLQVKYNLQEPFKYMNKTIRAIDYISDFDLYYTNGYFEVIDTKGLATADSKIKAKLFKHKYPNIVLRWLSWTKATGWIEYDELQRLRREAKKCKK
;
A
#
# COMPACT_ATOMS: atom_id res chain seq x y z
N MET A 1 5.18 -5.70 -49.25
CA MET A 1 4.95 -6.23 -47.90
C MET A 1 4.40 -5.10 -47.03
N LEU A 2 3.10 -5.15 -46.67
CA LEU A 2 2.51 -4.17 -45.74
C LEU A 2 3.10 -4.41 -44.34
N CYS A 3 3.79 -3.41 -43.80
CA CYS A 3 4.18 -3.37 -42.40
C CYS A 3 2.91 -3.15 -41.58
N LYS A 4 2.45 -4.17 -40.85
CA LYS A 4 1.30 -4.05 -39.95
C LYS A 4 1.67 -3.08 -38.85
N GLU A 5 1.08 -1.88 -38.85
CA GLU A 5 1.07 -0.99 -37.71
C GLU A 5 0.53 -1.77 -36.49
N VAL A 6 1.38 -1.98 -35.51
CA VAL A 6 0.96 -2.50 -34.21
C VAL A 6 0.16 -1.37 -33.56
N ILE A 7 -1.17 -1.44 -33.70
CA ILE A 7 -2.09 -0.59 -32.96
C ILE A 7 -1.82 -0.84 -31.48
N ASN A 8 -1.08 0.07 -30.86
CA ASN A 8 -0.72 0.01 -29.45
C ASN A 8 -1.99 0.40 -28.68
N ILE A 9 -2.89 -0.57 -28.45
CA ILE A 9 -4.10 -0.36 -27.66
C ILE A 9 -3.65 0.02 -26.25
N SER A 10 -3.67 1.31 -25.93
CA SER A 10 -3.28 1.81 -24.63
C SER A 10 -4.19 1.18 -23.57
N LYS A 11 -3.62 0.35 -22.71
CA LYS A 11 -4.39 -0.33 -21.66
C LYS A 11 -4.96 0.73 -20.72
N THR A 12 -6.28 0.76 -20.58
CA THR A 12 -7.01 1.69 -19.69
C THR A 12 -6.88 1.37 -18.20
N ARG A 13 -6.21 0.25 -17.88
CA ARG A 13 -5.97 -0.23 -16.50
C ARG A 13 -4.59 -0.87 -16.35
N THR A 14 -4.00 -0.74 -15.16
CA THR A 14 -2.76 -1.43 -14.77
C THR A 14 -2.98 -2.92 -14.54
N LYS A 15 -1.89 -3.69 -14.37
CA LYS A 15 -1.96 -5.11 -13.95
C LYS A 15 -2.72 -5.34 -12.64
N PHE A 16 -2.83 -4.28 -11.81
CA PHE A 16 -3.56 -4.28 -10.55
C PHE A 16 -5.00 -3.75 -10.70
N LYS A 17 -5.52 -3.68 -11.93
CA LYS A 17 -6.88 -3.18 -12.25
C LYS A 17 -7.12 -1.71 -11.85
N VAL A 18 -6.07 -0.93 -11.64
CA VAL A 18 -6.17 0.51 -11.35
C VAL A 18 -6.38 1.27 -12.67
N ALA A 19 -7.37 2.16 -12.74
CA ALA A 19 -7.64 2.94 -13.94
C ALA A 19 -6.53 3.97 -14.23
N THR A 20 -6.07 3.99 -15.48
CA THR A 20 -5.03 4.91 -15.99
C THR A 20 -5.62 6.08 -16.78
N THR A 21 -6.95 6.14 -16.92
CA THR A 21 -7.65 7.28 -17.52
C THR A 21 -7.45 8.54 -16.68
N ALA A 22 -7.59 9.73 -17.29
CA ALA A 22 -7.48 11.00 -16.58
C ALA A 22 -8.40 11.07 -15.35
N LYS A 23 -9.66 10.61 -15.48
CA LYS A 23 -10.59 10.47 -14.36
C LYS A 23 -10.06 9.49 -13.29
N GLY A 24 -9.53 8.33 -13.69
CA GLY A 24 -8.98 7.34 -12.77
C GLY A 24 -7.74 7.80 -12.01
N ILE A 25 -6.94 8.69 -12.60
CA ILE A 25 -5.83 9.38 -11.95
C ILE A 25 -6.37 10.41 -10.95
N LYS A 26 -7.30 11.28 -11.38
CA LYS A 26 -7.93 12.29 -10.52
C LYS A 26 -8.63 11.69 -9.30
N ASP A 27 -9.28 10.54 -9.46
CA ASP A 27 -9.94 9.82 -8.36
C ASP A 27 -8.96 9.33 -7.28
N ARG A 28 -7.66 9.26 -7.58
CA ARG A 28 -6.57 8.85 -6.67
C ARG A 28 -5.69 10.02 -6.24
N GLN A 29 -6.08 11.25 -6.54
CA GLN A 29 -5.35 12.43 -6.11
C GLN A 29 -5.94 13.01 -4.82
N ALA A 30 -5.07 13.51 -3.95
CA ALA A 30 -5.42 14.35 -2.81
C ALA A 30 -4.36 15.44 -2.64
N ILE A 31 -4.69 16.48 -1.89
CA ILE A 31 -3.72 17.52 -1.53
C ILE A 31 -2.95 17.06 -0.29
N ASP A 32 -1.62 17.17 -0.33
CA ASP A 32 -0.77 16.86 0.81
C ASP A 32 -1.06 17.84 1.94
N TYR A 33 -1.23 17.32 3.16
CA TYR A 33 -1.58 18.13 4.31
C TYR A 33 -0.42 19.02 4.75
N LYS A 34 0.83 18.57 4.55
CA LYS A 34 2.02 19.32 4.93
C LYS A 34 2.45 20.30 3.85
N THR A 35 2.58 19.86 2.61
CA THR A 35 3.15 20.70 1.53
C THR A 35 2.09 21.46 0.73
N GLY A 36 0.82 21.05 0.77
CA GLY A 36 -0.22 21.61 -0.11
C GLY A 36 -0.11 21.15 -1.57
N GLU A 37 0.81 20.25 -1.89
CA GLU A 37 1.01 19.73 -3.25
C GLU A 37 0.03 18.60 -3.60
N THR A 38 -0.18 18.35 -4.89
CA THR A 38 -1.03 17.24 -5.32
C THR A 38 -0.28 15.90 -5.24
N LEU A 39 -0.74 15.01 -4.37
CA LEU A 39 -0.28 13.63 -4.29
C LEU A 39 -1.13 12.73 -5.20
N THR A 40 -0.50 11.75 -5.84
CA THR A 40 -1.20 10.70 -6.60
C THR A 40 -0.91 9.33 -5.99
N PHE A 41 -1.92 8.72 -5.37
CA PHE A 41 -1.79 7.41 -4.73
C PHE A 41 -1.85 6.25 -5.72
N MET A 42 -1.25 5.10 -5.41
CA MET A 42 -1.23 3.93 -6.30
C MET A 42 -2.60 3.26 -6.38
N SER A 43 -3.47 3.47 -5.38
CA SER A 43 -4.83 2.97 -5.34
C SER A 43 -5.83 3.95 -4.73
N LYS A 44 -7.13 3.71 -4.96
CA LYS A 44 -8.21 4.46 -4.29
C LYS A 44 -8.28 4.14 -2.79
N LEU A 45 -7.78 2.97 -2.38
CA LEU A 45 -7.78 2.55 -0.98
C LEU A 45 -6.73 3.32 -0.18
N GLU A 46 -5.52 3.48 -0.73
CA GLU A 46 -4.47 4.33 -0.17
C GLU A 46 -4.94 5.76 0.00
N LYS A 47 -5.53 6.36 -1.05
CA LYS A 47 -6.10 7.71 -0.97
C LYS A 47 -7.11 7.82 0.18
N ARG A 48 -8.04 6.85 0.28
CA ARG A 48 -9.05 6.84 1.35
C ARG A 48 -8.39 6.75 2.72
N PHE A 49 -7.36 5.91 2.90
CA PHE A 49 -6.64 5.82 4.16
C PHE A 49 -5.97 7.14 4.53
N TYR A 50 -5.35 7.77 3.55
CA TYR A 50 -4.73 9.07 3.72
C TYR A 50 -5.75 10.12 4.19
N GLU A 51 -6.91 10.22 3.53
CA GLU A 51 -7.96 11.18 3.90
C GLU A 51 -8.60 10.85 5.26
N ASP A 52 -9.03 9.60 5.47
CA ASP A 52 -9.79 9.19 6.65
C ASP A 52 -8.94 9.18 7.91
N VAL A 53 -7.68 8.72 7.82
CA VAL A 53 -6.83 8.45 8.99
C VAL A 53 -5.68 9.45 9.10
N VAL A 54 -4.91 9.66 8.03
CA VAL A 54 -3.69 10.49 8.10
C VAL A 54 -4.05 11.96 8.26
N VAL A 55 -4.87 12.51 7.35
CA VAL A 55 -5.29 13.92 7.41
C VAL A 55 -6.09 14.20 8.67
N THR A 56 -7.03 13.33 9.05
CA THR A 56 -7.79 13.46 10.30
C THR A 56 -6.86 13.45 11.52
N GLY A 57 -5.92 12.51 11.56
CA GLY A 57 -4.95 12.37 12.65
C GLY A 57 -4.02 13.58 12.79
N MET A 58 -3.62 14.19 11.67
CA MET A 58 -2.84 15.43 11.70
C MET A 58 -3.68 16.61 12.19
N LYS A 59 -4.93 16.74 11.73
CA LYS A 59 -5.84 17.83 12.12
C LYS A 59 -6.23 17.79 13.60
N ASN A 60 -6.43 16.59 14.16
CA ASN A 60 -6.87 16.44 15.54
C ASN A 60 -5.70 16.28 16.55
N GLY A 61 -4.44 16.33 16.07
CA GLY A 61 -3.25 16.21 16.92
C GLY A 61 -2.93 14.80 17.42
N THR A 62 -3.58 13.76 16.88
CA THR A 62 -3.22 12.36 17.19
C THR A 62 -1.88 11.99 16.54
N LEU A 63 -1.66 12.45 15.32
CA LEU A 63 -0.42 12.28 14.59
C LEU A 63 0.44 13.53 14.74
N ARG A 64 1.71 13.31 15.06
CA ARG A 64 2.75 14.33 15.00
C ARG A 64 3.29 14.48 13.58
N ASP A 65 3.48 13.34 12.91
CA ASP A 65 4.11 13.31 11.59
C ASP A 65 3.67 12.08 10.78
N TYR A 66 3.84 12.14 9.47
CA TYR A 66 3.70 10.98 8.57
C TYR A 66 4.71 11.02 7.43
N LYS A 67 5.12 9.86 6.92
CA LYS A 67 5.88 9.75 5.68
C LYS A 67 5.17 8.79 4.72
N LEU A 68 5.31 9.05 3.43
CA LEU A 68 4.71 8.24 2.36
C LEU A 68 5.81 7.45 1.66
N GLN A 69 5.50 6.23 1.21
CA GLN A 69 6.39 5.45 0.32
C GLN A 69 7.80 5.24 0.89
N VAL A 70 7.91 4.98 2.20
CA VAL A 70 9.22 4.80 2.85
C VAL A 70 9.81 3.45 2.48
N LYS A 71 11.08 3.48 2.08
CA LYS A 71 11.82 2.32 1.62
C LYS A 71 12.57 1.66 2.78
N TYR A 72 12.34 0.37 2.96
CA TYR A 72 12.99 -0.49 3.94
C TYR A 72 13.73 -1.62 3.23
N ASN A 73 15.03 -1.75 3.47
CA ASN A 73 15.80 -2.82 2.87
C ASN A 73 15.54 -4.15 3.59
N LEU A 74 14.93 -5.12 2.92
CA LEU A 74 14.70 -6.46 3.48
C LEU A 74 15.89 -7.38 3.27
N GLN A 75 16.52 -7.30 2.11
CA GLN A 75 17.71 -8.06 1.76
C GLN A 75 18.63 -7.18 0.92
N GLU A 76 19.90 -7.12 1.31
CA GLU A 76 20.91 -6.37 0.59
C GLU A 76 21.20 -7.01 -0.78
N PRO A 77 21.64 -6.22 -1.77
CA PRO A 77 22.11 -6.80 -3.02
C PRO A 77 23.37 -7.63 -2.76
N PHE A 78 23.52 -8.76 -3.44
CA PHE A 78 24.67 -9.65 -3.26
C PHE A 78 25.08 -10.24 -4.61
N LYS A 79 26.32 -10.76 -4.68
CA LYS A 79 26.80 -11.46 -5.88
C LYS A 79 26.56 -12.96 -5.74
N TYR A 80 26.03 -13.57 -6.80
CA TYR A 80 25.88 -15.02 -6.93
C TYR A 80 26.31 -15.44 -8.33
N MET A 81 27.30 -16.33 -8.43
CA MET A 81 27.86 -16.80 -9.71
C MET A 81 28.21 -15.64 -10.66
N ASN A 82 28.97 -14.66 -10.17
CA ASN A 82 29.36 -13.42 -10.88
C ASN A 82 28.20 -12.54 -11.37
N LYS A 83 26.96 -12.80 -10.95
CA LYS A 83 25.80 -11.94 -11.22
C LYS A 83 25.39 -11.17 -9.98
N THR A 84 25.09 -9.89 -10.15
CA THR A 84 24.53 -9.06 -9.08
C THR A 84 23.05 -9.36 -8.93
N ILE A 85 22.65 -9.88 -7.78
CA ILE A 85 21.27 -10.01 -7.36
C ILE A 85 20.86 -8.71 -6.70
N ARG A 86 19.74 -8.13 -7.16
CA ARG A 86 19.24 -6.85 -6.65
C ARG A 86 18.69 -7.01 -5.23
N ALA A 87 18.71 -5.90 -4.50
CA ALA A 87 18.08 -5.81 -3.19
C ALA A 87 16.59 -6.17 -3.23
N ILE A 88 16.10 -6.71 -2.13
CA ILE A 88 14.67 -6.83 -1.88
C ILE A 88 14.30 -5.72 -0.90
N ASP A 89 13.39 -4.85 -1.31
CA ASP A 89 12.90 -3.76 -0.47
C ASP A 89 11.40 -3.90 -0.21
N TYR A 90 10.99 -3.49 0.99
CA TYR A 90 9.61 -3.20 1.36
C TYR A 90 9.42 -1.70 1.21
N ILE A 91 8.37 -1.29 0.50
CA ILE A 91 8.00 0.13 0.37
C ILE A 91 6.64 0.24 1.07
N SER A 92 6.59 0.96 2.19
CA SER A 92 5.35 1.17 2.94
C SER A 92 4.43 2.14 2.22
N ASP A 93 3.12 2.07 2.48
CA ASP A 93 2.23 3.14 2.02
C ASP A 93 2.39 4.36 2.95
N PHE A 94 2.36 4.11 4.27
CA PHE A 94 2.43 5.15 5.30
C PHE A 94 3.30 4.73 6.48
N ASP A 95 4.12 5.67 6.94
CA ASP A 95 4.83 5.61 8.20
C ASP A 95 4.22 6.68 9.11
N LEU A 96 3.62 6.28 10.23
CA LEU A 96 2.84 7.16 11.10
C LEU A 96 3.57 7.37 12.44
N TYR A 97 3.75 8.63 12.80
CA TYR A 97 4.39 9.03 14.05
C TYR A 97 3.35 9.72 14.94
N TYR A 98 3.02 9.08 16.05
CA TYR A 98 2.00 9.56 16.99
C TYR A 98 2.59 10.56 17.98
N THR A 99 1.73 11.45 18.50
CA THR A 99 2.15 12.45 19.50
C THR A 99 2.60 11.85 20.83
N ASN A 100 2.10 10.66 21.18
CA ASN A 100 2.53 9.90 22.35
C ASN A 100 3.88 9.14 22.17
N GLY A 101 4.56 9.34 21.04
CA GLY A 101 5.84 8.68 20.72
C GLY A 101 5.70 7.30 20.06
N TYR A 102 4.49 6.78 19.90
CA TYR A 102 4.26 5.53 19.18
C TYR A 102 4.54 5.68 17.68
N PHE A 103 5.08 4.63 17.07
CA PHE A 103 5.39 4.56 15.65
C PHE A 103 4.87 3.28 15.04
N GLU A 104 4.31 3.37 13.84
CA GLU A 104 3.93 2.20 13.07
C GLU A 104 4.01 2.42 11.57
N VAL A 105 4.11 1.31 10.86
CA VAL A 105 4.08 1.23 9.41
C VAL A 105 2.75 0.63 8.98
N ILE A 106 2.01 1.37 8.17
CA ILE A 106 0.74 0.94 7.59
C ILE A 106 0.91 0.67 6.09
N ASP A 107 0.30 -0.42 5.66
CA ASP A 107 0.11 -0.73 4.25
C ASP A 107 -1.34 -1.13 3.99
N THR A 108 -1.94 -0.56 2.95
CA THR A 108 -3.33 -0.82 2.60
C THR A 108 -3.44 -2.00 1.64
N LYS A 109 -4.24 -2.99 2.00
CA LYS A 109 -4.39 -4.23 1.22
C LYS A 109 -5.84 -4.47 0.85
N GLY A 110 -6.12 -4.56 -0.46
CA GLY A 110 -7.37 -5.13 -0.98
C GLY A 110 -7.27 -6.65 -1.14
N LEU A 111 -6.20 -7.10 -1.81
CA LEU A 111 -5.85 -8.51 -2.00
C LEU A 111 -4.33 -8.65 -1.93
N ALA A 112 -3.81 -9.33 -0.92
CA ALA A 112 -2.38 -9.57 -0.78
C ALA A 112 -1.89 -10.64 -1.75
N THR A 113 -0.90 -10.27 -2.55
CA THR A 113 -0.15 -11.14 -3.46
C THR A 113 0.87 -12.00 -2.69
N ALA A 114 1.38 -13.08 -3.31
CA ALA A 114 2.36 -13.95 -2.65
C ALA A 114 3.66 -13.21 -2.27
N ASP A 115 4.16 -12.35 -3.15
CA ASP A 115 5.34 -11.52 -2.91
C ASP A 115 5.12 -10.53 -1.75
N SER A 116 3.97 -9.87 -1.67
CA SER A 116 3.67 -8.96 -0.55
C SER A 116 3.69 -9.71 0.80
N LYS A 117 3.15 -10.94 0.85
CA LYS A 117 3.14 -11.76 2.07
C LYS A 117 4.55 -12.17 2.48
N ILE A 118 5.39 -12.56 1.52
CA ILE A 118 6.80 -12.89 1.79
C ILE A 118 7.55 -11.66 2.29
N LYS A 119 7.37 -10.51 1.62
CA LYS A 119 8.01 -9.24 2.03
C LYS A 119 7.58 -8.81 3.43
N ALA A 120 6.31 -8.96 3.81
CA ALA A 120 5.85 -8.66 5.17
C ALA A 120 6.48 -9.58 6.22
N LYS A 121 6.67 -10.88 5.92
CA LYS A 121 7.40 -11.80 6.81
C LYS A 121 8.85 -11.39 6.98
N LEU A 122 9.55 -11.10 5.87
CA LEU A 122 10.94 -10.61 5.89
C LEU A 122 11.06 -9.29 6.65
N PHE A 123 10.10 -8.38 6.48
CA PHE A 123 10.05 -7.11 7.21
C PHE A 123 9.98 -7.35 8.71
N LYS A 124 9.00 -8.13 9.17
CA LYS A 124 8.83 -8.43 10.60
C LYS A 124 10.04 -9.14 11.21
N HIS A 125 10.73 -9.96 10.42
CA HIS A 125 11.96 -10.61 10.87
C HIS A 125 13.14 -9.64 10.99
N LYS A 126 13.37 -8.78 9.98
CA LYS A 126 14.51 -7.86 9.96
C LYS A 126 14.31 -6.62 10.84
N TYR A 127 13.06 -6.17 10.99
CA TYR A 127 12.67 -5.00 11.78
C TYR A 127 11.67 -5.40 12.87
N PRO A 128 12.06 -6.25 13.84
CA PRO A 128 11.14 -6.79 14.85
C PRO A 128 10.54 -5.72 15.78
N ASN A 129 11.21 -4.57 15.91
CA ASN A 129 10.79 -3.45 16.74
C ASN A 129 9.84 -2.49 16.02
N ILE A 130 9.51 -2.74 14.75
CA ILE A 130 8.58 -1.91 13.98
C ILE A 130 7.26 -2.65 13.82
N VAL A 131 6.17 -2.02 14.28
CA VAL A 131 4.82 -2.54 14.08
C VAL A 131 4.42 -2.32 12.62
N LEU A 132 4.31 -3.41 11.86
CA LEU A 132 3.75 -3.43 10.51
C LEU A 132 2.30 -3.93 10.56
N ARG A 133 1.34 -3.05 10.23
CA ARG A 133 -0.09 -3.38 10.09
C ARG A 133 -0.55 -3.32 8.65
N TRP A 134 -1.40 -4.27 8.29
CA TRP A 134 -1.99 -4.34 6.95
C TRP A 134 -3.47 -4.04 7.10
N LEU A 135 -3.93 -2.91 6.56
CA LEU A 135 -5.30 -2.45 6.73
C LEU A 135 -6.12 -2.61 5.46
N SER A 136 -7.38 -2.98 5.65
CA SER A 136 -8.39 -3.06 4.61
C SER A 136 -9.59 -2.18 4.98
N TRP A 137 -10.36 -1.77 3.99
CA TRP A 137 -11.60 -1.06 4.21
C TRP A 137 -12.78 -1.76 3.52
N THR A 138 -13.91 -1.87 4.22
CA THR A 138 -15.20 -2.23 3.63
C THR A 138 -16.30 -1.35 4.19
N LYS A 139 -17.42 -1.22 3.46
CA LYS A 139 -18.60 -0.47 3.95
C LYS A 139 -19.18 -1.05 5.24
N ALA A 140 -19.05 -2.36 5.45
CA ALA A 140 -19.65 -3.04 6.60
C ALA A 140 -18.79 -2.94 7.87
N THR A 141 -17.47 -2.95 7.71
CA THR A 141 -16.52 -3.01 8.84
C THR A 141 -15.81 -1.69 9.12
N GLY A 142 -15.81 -0.75 8.16
CA GLY A 142 -14.84 0.33 8.15
C GLY A 142 -13.42 -0.20 7.97
N TRP A 143 -12.44 0.47 8.59
CA TRP A 143 -11.05 0.04 8.64
C TRP A 143 -10.88 -1.17 9.55
N ILE A 144 -10.22 -2.21 9.05
CA ILE A 144 -10.01 -3.49 9.74
C ILE A 144 -8.67 -4.08 9.33
N GLU A 145 -8.04 -4.85 10.21
CA GLU A 145 -6.85 -5.63 9.86
C GLU A 145 -7.14 -6.62 8.73
N TYR A 146 -6.22 -6.71 7.78
CA TYR A 146 -6.36 -7.50 6.56
C TYR A 146 -6.60 -8.98 6.87
N ASP A 147 -5.85 -9.54 7.82
CA ASP A 147 -5.94 -10.94 8.20
C ASP A 147 -7.29 -11.26 8.86
N GLU A 148 -7.83 -10.33 9.66
CA GLU A 148 -9.15 -10.45 10.23
C GLU A 148 -10.25 -10.40 9.16
N LEU A 149 -10.15 -9.46 8.21
CA LEU A 149 -11.07 -9.43 7.07
C LEU A 149 -11.01 -10.73 6.25
N GLN A 150 -9.82 -11.31 6.07
CA GLN A 150 -9.71 -12.62 5.40
C GLN A 150 -10.35 -13.73 6.23
N ARG A 151 -10.24 -13.70 7.57
CA ARG A 151 -10.91 -14.66 8.46
C ARG A 151 -12.43 -14.58 8.31
N LEU A 152 -13.01 -13.38 8.42
CA LEU A 152 -14.45 -13.15 8.24
C LEU A 152 -14.94 -13.62 6.86
N ARG A 153 -14.17 -13.36 5.80
CA ARG A 153 -14.50 -13.84 4.44
C ARG A 153 -14.47 -15.36 4.32
N ARG A 154 -13.57 -16.04 5.04
CA ARG A 154 -13.51 -17.51 5.05
C ARG A 154 -14.67 -18.09 5.82
N GLU A 155 -15.01 -17.54 6.97
CA GLU A 155 -16.15 -17.95 7.81
C GLU A 155 -17.47 -17.78 7.04
N ALA A 156 -17.69 -16.61 6.42
CA ALA A 156 -18.88 -16.36 5.60
C ALA A 156 -19.01 -17.30 4.39
N LYS A 157 -17.89 -17.80 3.84
CA LYS A 157 -17.91 -18.82 2.78
C LYS A 157 -18.23 -20.22 3.30
N LYS A 158 -17.88 -20.54 4.55
CA LYS A 158 -18.24 -21.81 5.19
C LYS A 158 -19.73 -21.87 5.48
N CYS A 159 -20.33 -20.79 6.00
CA CYS A 159 -21.77 -20.76 6.31
C CYS A 159 -22.68 -20.76 5.06
N LYS A 160 -22.11 -20.58 3.86
CA LYS A 160 -22.83 -20.66 2.58
C LYS A 160 -22.65 -22.00 1.87
N LYS A 161 -21.84 -22.89 2.42
CA LYS A 161 -21.74 -24.30 2.02
C LYS A 161 -22.66 -25.12 2.92
#